data_AF-A0A1G0X914-F1
#
_entry.id   AF-A0A1G0X914-F1
#
_cell.length_a   1.000
_cell.length_b   1.000
_cell.length_c   1.000
_cell.angle_alpha   90.00
_cell.angle_beta   90.00
_cell.angle_gamma   90.00
#
_symmetry.space_group_name_H-M   'P 1'
#
loop_
_entity.id
_entity.type
_entity.pdbx_description
1 polymer ?
#
loop_
_entity_poly.entity_id
_entity_poly.type
_entity_poly.pdbx_seq_one_letter_code
_entity_poly.pdbx_strand_id
1 'polypeptide(L)' 'MIIDSMNEKAQLYINRINLQPHPQGGYFSEVYRSDKTLKKEFLPEHYDGDRNFSTSIYFLLEGEQTSKFH' A
#
# COMPACT_ATOMS: atom_id res chain seq x y z
N MET A 1 14.68 4.60 -28.75
CA MET A 1 14.68 3.72 -27.57
C MET A 1 14.69 4.65 -26.37
N ILE A 2 13.54 4.96 -25.79
CA ILE A 2 13.48 5.75 -24.55
C ILE A 2 13.83 4.76 -23.45
N ILE A 3 14.95 4.98 -22.77
CA ILE A 3 15.26 4.26 -21.55
C ILE A 3 14.43 4.98 -20.50
N ASP A 4 13.26 4.44 -20.16
CA ASP A 4 12.49 4.89 -19.01
C ASP A 4 13.28 4.50 -17.76
N SER A 5 14.26 5.34 -17.39
CA SER A 5 15.01 5.18 -16.17
C SER A 5 14.16 5.69 -15.01
N MET A 6 13.88 4.81 -14.05
CA MET A 6 13.24 5.12 -12.78
C MET A 6 13.84 6.38 -12.14
N ASN A 7 12.99 7.30 -11.67
CA ASN A 7 13.42 8.45 -10.89
C ASN A 7 14.32 8.04 -9.71
N GLU A 8 15.51 8.62 -9.58
CA GLU A 8 16.49 8.23 -8.56
C GLU A 8 15.95 8.38 -7.13
N LYS A 9 15.13 9.40 -6.85
CA LYS A 9 14.50 9.57 -5.53
C LYS A 9 13.43 8.52 -5.29
N ALA A 10 12.65 8.17 -6.31
CA ALA A 10 11.68 7.08 -6.21
C ALA A 10 12.39 5.76 -5.91
N GLN A 11 13.46 5.44 -6.65
CA GLN A 11 14.27 4.24 -6.41
C GLN A 11 14.86 4.24 -4.99
N LEU A 12 15.36 5.38 -4.51
CA LEU A 12 15.87 5.54 -3.14
C LEU A 12 14.78 5.23 -2.11
N TYR A 13 13.57 5.78 -2.26
CA TYR A 13 12.48 5.50 -1.33
C TYR A 13 12.04 4.04 -1.41
N ILE A 14 11.83 3.50 -2.61
CA ILE A 14 11.45 2.09 -2.82
C ILE A 14 12.41 1.17 -2.05
N ASN A 15 13.72 1.39 -2.20
CA ASN A 15 14.73 0.56 -1.55
C ASN A 15 14.80 0.82 -0.04
N ARG A 16 14.73 2.07 0.41
CA ARG A 16 14.94 2.42 1.82
C ARG A 16 13.80 1.95 2.74
N ILE A 17 12.58 1.95 2.24
CA ILE A 17 11.38 1.54 3.00
C ILE A 17 10.73 0.28 2.42
N ASN A 18 11.49 -0.50 1.64
CA ASN A 18 11.11 -1.80 1.09
C ASN A 18 9.74 -1.82 0.40
N LEU A 19 9.43 -0.79 -0.40
CA LEU A 19 8.18 -0.77 -1.15
C LEU A 19 8.16 -1.89 -2.20
N GLN A 20 7.02 -2.54 -2.33
CA GLN A 20 6.77 -3.60 -3.30
C GLN A 20 5.80 -3.11 -4.37
N PRO A 21 5.87 -3.59 -5.61
CA PRO A 21 4.90 -3.26 -6.64
C PRO A 21 3.47 -3.56 -6.19
N HIS A 22 2.54 -2.61 -6.38
CA HIS A 22 1.14 -2.77 -6.02
C HIS A 22 0.32 -3.25 -7.25
N PRO A 23 -0.60 -4.23 -7.11
CA PRO A 23 -1.36 -4.77 -8.25
C PRO A 23 -2.16 -3.72 -9.04
N GLN A 24 -2.54 -2.62 -8.40
CA GLN A 24 -3.32 -1.54 -9.01
C GLN A 24 -2.45 -0.42 -9.61
N GLY A 25 -1.12 -0.55 -9.56
CA GLY A 25 -0.16 0.46 -9.98
C GLY A 25 0.55 1.13 -8.81
N GLY A 26 1.79 1.58 -9.05
CA GLY A 26 2.66 2.14 -8.02
C GLY A 26 3.35 1.08 -7.16
N TYR A 27 3.84 1.52 -6.00
CA TYR A 27 4.51 0.72 -4.99
C TYR A 27 3.90 0.97 -3.62
N PHE A 28 3.89 -0.04 -2.76
CA PHE A 28 3.35 0.07 -1.41
C PHE A 28 4.12 -0.80 -0.41
N SER A 29 4.01 -0.46 0.87
CA SER A 29 4.41 -1.33 1.97
C SER A 29 3.56 -1.01 3.19
N GLU A 30 3.10 -2.03 3.90
CA GLU A 30 2.43 -1.86 5.19
C GLU A 30 3.48 -1.60 6.27
N VAL A 31 3.29 -0.51 7.03
CA VAL A 31 4.25 -0.08 8.07
C VAL A 31 3.69 -0.15 9.47
N TYR A 32 2.38 -0.34 9.59
CA TYR A 32 1.72 -0.54 10.86
C TYR A 32 0.46 -1.37 10.69
N ARG A 33 0.26 -2.28 11.65
CA ARG A 33 -0.99 -3.00 11.89
C ARG A 33 -1.22 -3.04 13.37
N SER A 34 -2.40 -2.66 13.82
CA SER A 34 -2.73 -2.70 15.23
C SER A 34 -2.72 -4.13 15.76
N ASP A 35 -2.07 -4.36 16.90
CA ASP A 35 -2.11 -5.63 17.62
C ASP A 35 -3.53 -5.94 18.16
N LYS A 36 -4.41 -4.94 18.21
CA LYS A 36 -5.81 -5.11 18.63
C LYS A 36 -6.69 -5.45 17.44
N THR A 37 -7.62 -6.37 17.67
CA THR A 37 -8.57 -6.86 16.68
C THR A 37 -10.00 -6.69 17.19
N LEU A 38 -10.88 -6.14 16.35
CA LEU A 38 -12.33 -6.14 16.53
C LEU A 38 -12.91 -7.43 15.98
N LYS A 39 -13.73 -8.11 16.79
CA LYS A 39 -14.47 -9.29 16.35
C LYS A 39 -15.57 -8.89 15.37
N LYS A 40 -15.80 -9.73 14.36
CA LYS A 40 -16.86 -9.53 13.33
C LYS A 40 -18.22 -9.19 13.94
N GLU A 41 -18.58 -9.81 15.06
CA GLU A 41 -19.84 -9.59 15.77
C GLU A 41 -20.05 -8.14 16.27
N PHE A 42 -18.97 -7.36 16.42
CA PHE A 42 -19.01 -5.95 16.81
C PHE A 42 -18.84 -4.99 15.62
N LEU A 43 -18.78 -5.52 14.39
CA LEU A 43 -18.64 -4.73 13.16
C LEU A 43 -19.99 -4.63 12.41
N PRO A 44 -20.16 -3.62 11.54
CA PRO A 44 -21.29 -3.55 10.63
C PRO A 44 -21.43 -4.82 9.76
N GLU A 45 -22.65 -5.11 9.31
CA GLU A 45 -23.01 -6.36 8.62
C GLU A 45 -22.19 -6.64 7.34
N HIS A 46 -21.71 -5.60 6.65
CA HIS A 46 -20.93 -5.71 5.42
C HIS A 46 -19.47 -6.18 5.62
N TYR A 47 -19.03 -6.41 6.87
CA TYR A 47 -17.71 -6.95 7.14
C TYR A 47 -17.72 -8.48 7.14
N ASP A 48 -16.86 -9.09 6.31
CA ASP A 48 -16.82 -10.56 6.20
C ASP A 48 -16.07 -11.28 7.33
N GLY A 49 -15.37 -10.56 8.20
CA GLY A 49 -14.53 -11.16 9.26
C GLY A 49 -14.03 -10.14 10.27
N ASP A 50 -13.22 -10.62 11.22
CA ASP A 50 -12.49 -9.78 12.18
C ASP A 50 -11.63 -8.73 11.45
N ARG A 51 -11.35 -7.60 12.12
CA ARG A 51 -10.52 -6.51 11.57
C ARG A 51 -9.56 -5.96 12.63
N ASN A 52 -8.33 -5.63 12.22
CA ASN A 52 -7.44 -4.83 13.07
C ASN A 52 -8.03 -3.44 13.26
N PHE A 53 -7.75 -2.80 14.40
CA PHE A 53 -8.28 -1.46 14.72
C PHE A 53 -7.84 -0.43 13.68
N SER A 54 -6.63 -0.56 13.15
CA SER A 54 -6.12 0.25 12.05
C SER A 54 -4.90 -0.41 11.40
N THR A 55 -4.63 0.01 10.17
CA THR A 55 -3.41 -0.28 9.41
C THR A 55 -2.92 1.02 8.77
N SER A 56 -1.63 1.12 8.46
CA SER A 56 -1.11 2.20 7.63
C SER A 56 -0.08 1.69 6.64
N ILE A 57 -0.01 2.37 5.51
CA ILE A 57 0.89 2.03 4.41
C ILE A 57 1.69 3.26 3.99
N TYR A 58 2.87 3.03 3.41
CA TYR A 58 3.42 3.95 2.43
C TYR A 58 2.93 3.57 1.04
N PHE A 59 2.66 4.57 0.22
CA PHE A 59 2.28 4.40 -1.18
C PHE A 59 3.02 5.41 -2.05
N LEU A 60 3.54 4.96 -3.20
CA LEU A 60 4.33 5.77 -4.11
C LEU A 60 3.90 5.50 -5.56
N LEU A 61 3.64 6.58 -6.29
CA LEU A 61 3.49 6.57 -7.75
C LEU A 61 4.71 7.27 -8.35
N GLU A 62 5.32 6.66 -9.37
CA GLU A 62 6.44 7.25 -10.09
C GLU A 62 6.02 7.67 -11.50
N GLY A 63 6.46 8.86 -11.92
CA GLY A 63 6.19 9.40 -13.24
C GLY A 63 4.70 9.40 -13.59
N GLU A 64 4.35 8.72 -14.68
CA GLU A 64 3.00 8.61 -15.22
C GLU A 64 2.20 7.42 -14.64
N GLN A 65 2.71 6.76 -13.59
CA GLN A 65 1.98 5.68 -12.93
C GLN A 65 0.69 6.21 -12.29
N THR A 66 -0.36 5.42 -12.43
CA THR A 66 -1.68 5.70 -11.83
C THR A 66 -2.12 4.55 -10.95
N SER A 67 -2.88 4.87 -9.90
CA SER A 67 -3.60 3.89 -9.10
C SER A 67 -4.98 3.67 -9.70
N LYS A 68 -5.29 2.44 -10.11
CA LYS A 68 -6.59 2.10 -10.69
C LYS A 68 -7.71 2.24 -9.66
N PHE A 69 -8.92 2.56 -10.13
CA PHE A 69 -10.11 2.58 -9.29
C PHE A 69 -10.36 1.23 -8.61
N HIS A 70 -10.72 1.27 -7.33
CA HIS A 70 -11.00 0.13 -6.45
C HIS A 70 -11.88 0.54 -5.27
#